data_AF-A0A661K7C1-F1
#
_entry.id   AF-A0A661K7C1-F1
#
_cell.length_a   1.000
_cell.length_b   1.000
_cell.length_c   1.000
_cell.angle_alpha   90.00
_cell.angle_beta   90.00
_cell.angle_gamma   90.00
#
_symmetry.space_group_name_H-M   'P 1'
#
loop_
_entity.id
_entity.type
_entity.pdbx_description
1 polymer ?
#
loop_
_entity_poly.entity_id
_entity_poly.type
_entity_poly.pdbx_seq_one_letter_code
_entity_poly.pdbx_strand_id
1 'polypeptide(L)'
;MAKPVNQRSFSGFTILEMAIVMAIMGLLAGALIPLAKSVYESRKASDIDNQLKQAREVLLASYRAMGYLPCPDMTGALDAIGDGTEDCSVGGGTILAGKLPYADLSFSPNDSTGRPIRYVVLRQFTEHSTVTNALRRTRCEILKNLPSTAILVNDTGNIVRVPFLVFSGGPEDRDLAGGLADGDNRDGDATYEKKPSDDNFDDILEYGSAYQMYQSCCGTIVVVNVNSGSINEQYDQTLRIDQSFDGGASWITSIGTAPDGNSSGELDIEVGSMIRIYDPQSGQFIANFVFGGGKKTLVFD
;
A
#
# COMPACT_ATOMS: atom_id res chain seq x y z
N MET A 1 28.11 92.20 -1.10
CA MET A 1 28.89 90.95 -1.28
C MET A 1 27.92 89.78 -1.16
N ALA A 2 27.48 89.20 -2.28
CA ALA A 2 26.56 88.06 -2.27
C ALA A 2 27.36 86.76 -2.36
N LYS A 3 27.10 85.82 -1.44
CA LYS A 3 27.78 84.53 -1.29
C LYS A 3 27.13 83.52 -2.24
N PRO A 4 27.86 82.83 -3.13
CA PRO A 4 27.26 81.89 -4.07
C PRO A 4 26.71 80.67 -3.32
N VAL A 5 25.45 80.34 -3.58
CA VAL A 5 24.80 79.11 -3.11
C VAL A 5 25.29 77.98 -4.00
N ASN A 6 25.99 77.01 -3.40
CA ASN A 6 26.50 75.84 -4.09
C ASN A 6 25.35 74.84 -4.29
N GLN A 7 24.67 74.92 -5.43
CA GLN A 7 23.64 73.94 -5.81
C GLN A 7 24.32 72.62 -6.15
N ARG A 8 24.22 71.64 -5.25
CA ARG A 8 24.54 70.25 -5.58
C ARG A 8 23.52 69.78 -6.63
N SER A 9 23.96 69.52 -7.85
CA SER A 9 23.11 68.86 -8.84
C SER A 9 22.82 67.44 -8.35
N PHE A 10 21.54 67.13 -8.18
CA PHE A 10 21.12 65.74 -8.11
C PHE A 10 21.27 65.16 -9.52
N SER A 11 22.27 64.31 -9.71
CA SER A 11 22.35 63.47 -10.91
C SER A 11 21.19 62.50 -10.88
N GLY A 12 20.17 62.73 -11.71
CA GLY A 12 19.13 61.74 -11.97
C GLY A 12 19.71 60.56 -12.75
N PHE A 13 19.11 59.37 -12.59
CA PHE A 13 19.47 58.19 -13.36
C PHE A 13 19.25 58.43 -14.86
N THR A 14 20.19 57.95 -15.67
CA THR A 14 20.10 58.04 -17.12
C THR A 14 19.09 57.02 -17.68
N ILE A 15 18.48 57.33 -18.83
CA ILE A 15 17.58 56.40 -19.53
C ILE A 15 18.30 55.07 -19.84
N LEU A 16 19.59 55.14 -20.14
CA LEU A 16 20.42 53.97 -20.40
C LEU A 16 20.58 53.08 -19.16
N GLU A 17 20.81 53.64 -17.98
CA GLU A 17 20.89 52.86 -16.74
C GLU A 17 19.58 52.13 -16.44
N MET A 18 18.44 52.80 -16.63
CA MET A 18 17.14 52.16 -16.46
C MET A 18 16.87 51.07 -17.51
N ALA A 19 17.33 51.25 -18.76
CA ALA A 19 17.22 50.23 -19.80
C ALA A 19 18.04 48.97 -19.47
N ILE A 20 19.26 49.13 -18.95
CA ILE A 20 20.11 48.02 -18.53
C ILE A 20 19.50 47.30 -17.32
N VAL A 21 18.98 48.04 -16.34
CA VAL A 21 18.31 47.45 -15.17
C VAL A 21 17.09 46.62 -15.60
N MET A 22 16.25 47.14 -16.50
CA MET A 22 15.11 46.38 -17.01
C MET A 22 15.53 45.15 -17.82
N ALA A 23 16.61 45.23 -18.60
CA ALA A 23 17.15 44.09 -19.32
C ALA A 23 17.65 42.99 -18.34
N ILE A 24 18.37 43.38 -17.29
CA ILE A 24 18.84 42.44 -16.25
C ILE A 24 17.64 41.83 -15.50
N MET A 25 16.65 42.64 -15.11
CA MET A 25 15.44 42.15 -14.44
C MET A 25 14.65 41.19 -15.35
N GLY A 26 14.55 41.46 -16.65
CA GLY A 26 13.92 40.58 -17.62
C GLY A 26 14.64 39.24 -17.74
N LEU A 27 15.97 39.25 -17.78
CA LEU A 27 16.78 38.01 -17.81
C LEU A 27 16.64 37.21 -16.51
N LEU A 28 16.68 37.88 -15.35
CA LEU A 28 16.50 37.23 -14.05
C LEU A 28 15.11 36.63 -13.90
N ALA A 29 14.06 37.37 -14.27
CA ALA A 29 12.69 36.88 -14.23
C ALA A 29 12.50 35.70 -15.21
N GLY A 30 13.06 35.80 -16.42
CA GLY A 30 13.00 34.72 -17.42
C GLY A 30 13.67 33.43 -16.96
N ALA A 31 14.76 33.52 -16.17
CA ALA A 31 15.45 32.35 -15.64
C ALA A 31 14.80 31.76 -14.38
N LEU A 32 14.20 32.60 -13.51
CA LEU A 32 13.65 32.16 -12.22
C LEU A 32 12.31 31.43 -12.33
N ILE A 33 11.44 31.85 -13.26
CA ILE A 33 10.11 31.26 -13.44
C ILE A 33 10.15 29.75 -13.74
N PRO A 34 10.92 29.25 -14.74
CA PRO A 34 10.95 27.82 -15.04
C PRO A 34 11.55 26.99 -13.90
N LEU A 35 12.52 27.54 -13.17
CA LEU A 35 13.11 26.86 -12.01
C LEU A 35 12.12 26.76 -10.85
N ALA A 36 11.33 27.82 -10.60
CA ALA A 36 10.29 27.77 -9.58
C ALA A 36 9.20 26.74 -9.92
N LYS A 37 8.82 26.65 -11.21
CA LYS A 37 7.85 25.65 -11.69
C LYS A 37 8.37 24.23 -11.46
N SER A 38 9.60 23.91 -11.84
CA SER A 38 10.15 22.55 -11.67
C SER A 38 10.27 22.13 -10.21
N VAL A 39 10.67 23.05 -9.31
CA VAL A 39 10.74 22.77 -7.87
C VAL A 39 9.34 22.51 -7.29
N TYR A 40 8.33 23.25 -7.74
CA TYR A 40 6.96 23.06 -7.30
C TYR A 40 6.39 21.71 -7.75
N GLU A 41 6.59 21.34 -9.02
CA GLU A 41 6.16 20.04 -9.55
C GLU A 41 6.82 18.88 -8.84
N SER A 42 8.14 18.95 -8.63
CA SER A 42 8.88 17.91 -7.92
C SER A 42 8.37 17.70 -6.49
N ARG A 43 7.97 18.79 -5.80
CA ARG A 43 7.34 18.70 -4.48
C ARG A 43 5.98 18.02 -4.55
N LYS A 44 5.12 18.41 -5.50
CA LYS A 44 3.80 17.81 -5.70
C LYS A 44 3.89 16.32 -6.01
N ALA A 45 4.81 15.94 -6.90
CA ALA A 45 5.08 14.55 -7.22
C ALA A 45 5.53 13.77 -5.96
N SER A 46 6.45 14.34 -5.16
CA SER A 46 6.87 13.73 -3.90
C SER A 46 5.73 13.59 -2.88
N ASP A 47 4.83 14.58 -2.80
CA ASP A 47 3.68 14.52 -1.90
C ASP A 47 2.68 13.44 -2.33
N ILE A 48 2.43 13.31 -3.64
CA ILE A 48 1.59 12.25 -4.22
C ILE A 48 2.20 10.88 -3.93
N ASP A 49 3.49 10.68 -4.22
CA ASP A 49 4.20 9.42 -3.97
C ASP A 49 4.10 8.99 -2.49
N ASN A 50 4.30 9.94 -1.57
CA ASN A 50 4.14 9.69 -0.14
C ASN A 50 2.70 9.33 0.25
N GLN A 51 1.69 9.94 -0.38
CA GLN A 51 0.28 9.60 -0.15
C GLN A 51 -0.07 8.22 -0.72
N LEU A 52 0.41 7.88 -1.92
CA LEU A 52 0.18 6.57 -2.54
C LEU A 52 0.85 5.45 -1.73
N LYS A 53 2.04 5.68 -1.19
CA LYS A 53 2.69 4.75 -0.24
C LYS A 53 1.84 4.56 1.01
N GLN A 54 1.26 5.61 1.57
CA GLN A 54 0.36 5.50 2.72
C GLN A 54 -0.91 4.72 2.37
N ALA A 55 -1.53 5.00 1.21
CA ALA A 55 -2.70 4.26 0.73
C ALA A 55 -2.38 2.76 0.57
N ARG A 56 -1.21 2.43 -0.02
CA ARG A 56 -0.72 1.06 -0.12
C ARG A 56 -0.59 0.39 1.24
N GLU A 57 0.00 1.05 2.24
CA GLU A 57 0.14 0.47 3.59
C GLU A 57 -1.22 0.30 4.29
N VAL A 58 -2.17 1.22 4.09
CA VAL A 58 -3.55 1.11 4.61
C VAL A 58 -4.27 -0.09 3.99
N LEU A 59 -4.15 -0.30 2.68
CA LEU A 59 -4.71 -1.47 1.99
C LEU A 59 -4.08 -2.78 2.50
N LEU A 60 -2.76 -2.82 2.67
CA LEU A 60 -2.07 -3.98 3.26
C LEU A 60 -2.52 -4.23 4.70
N ALA A 61 -2.72 -3.17 5.50
CA ALA A 61 -3.24 -3.29 6.86
C ALA A 61 -4.69 -3.78 6.89
N SER A 62 -5.54 -3.31 5.97
CA SER A 62 -6.91 -3.82 5.79
C SER A 62 -6.90 -5.31 5.47
N TYR A 63 -6.03 -5.73 4.54
CA TYR A 63 -5.87 -7.13 4.19
C TYR A 63 -5.43 -8.00 5.38
N ARG A 64 -4.48 -7.52 6.19
CA ARG A 64 -4.05 -8.19 7.43
C ARG A 64 -5.18 -8.31 8.44
N ALA A 65 -5.91 -7.22 8.68
CA ALA A 65 -6.93 -7.16 9.73
C ALA A 65 -8.21 -7.94 9.36
N MET A 66 -8.64 -7.86 8.10
CA MET A 66 -9.93 -8.37 7.65
C MET A 66 -9.81 -9.66 6.82
N GLY A 67 -8.62 -9.93 6.26
CA GLY A 67 -8.37 -11.05 5.34
C GLY A 67 -8.80 -10.80 3.90
N TYR A 68 -9.23 -9.57 3.58
CA TYR A 68 -9.64 -9.13 2.26
C TYR A 68 -9.26 -7.65 2.02
N LEU A 69 -9.19 -7.25 0.76
CA LEU A 69 -9.01 -5.87 0.32
C LEU A 69 -10.39 -5.26 0.01
N PRO A 70 -10.64 -3.97 0.28
CA PRO A 70 -11.90 -3.35 -0.10
C PRO A 70 -12.06 -3.30 -1.62
N CYS A 71 -13.30 -3.21 -2.09
CA CYS A 71 -13.58 -2.96 -3.50
C CYS A 71 -13.34 -1.48 -3.85
N PRO A 72 -13.05 -1.13 -5.12
CA PRO A 72 -12.96 0.27 -5.52
C PRO A 72 -14.30 0.99 -5.37
N ASP A 73 -14.23 2.30 -5.11
CA ASP A 73 -15.35 3.23 -5.29
C ASP A 73 -15.55 3.45 -6.79
N MET A 74 -16.71 3.06 -7.29
CA MET A 74 -17.09 3.17 -8.70
C MET A 74 -18.19 4.20 -8.94
N THR A 75 -18.51 5.01 -7.93
CA THR A 75 -19.54 6.05 -8.02
C THR A 75 -19.07 7.26 -8.81
N GLY A 76 -19.93 7.84 -9.66
CA GLY A 76 -19.61 9.07 -10.40
C GLY A 76 -18.56 8.91 -11.52
N ALA A 77 -18.13 10.04 -12.08
CA ALA A 77 -17.13 10.05 -13.15
C ALA A 77 -15.75 9.62 -12.63
N LEU A 78 -14.92 9.07 -13.52
CA LEU A 78 -13.62 8.51 -13.15
C LEU A 78 -12.68 9.61 -12.61
N ASP A 79 -12.72 10.82 -13.17
CA ASP A 79 -11.96 12.00 -12.78
C ASP A 79 -12.58 12.82 -11.63
N ALA A 80 -13.77 12.46 -11.16
CA ALA A 80 -14.45 13.12 -10.05
C ALA A 80 -14.22 12.39 -8.72
N ILE A 81 -14.23 13.13 -7.62
CA ILE A 81 -14.26 12.54 -6.27
C ILE A 81 -15.61 11.80 -6.11
N GLY A 82 -15.55 10.50 -5.82
CA GLY A 82 -16.73 9.68 -5.55
C GLY A 82 -17.22 9.84 -4.10
N ASP A 83 -18.19 9.01 -3.69
CA ASP A 83 -18.69 9.03 -2.31
C ASP A 83 -17.72 8.40 -1.29
N GLY A 84 -16.65 7.75 -1.78
CA GLY A 84 -15.60 7.15 -0.96
C GLY A 84 -15.97 5.80 -0.36
N THR A 85 -17.12 5.23 -0.75
CA THR A 85 -17.56 3.91 -0.30
C THR A 85 -17.26 2.86 -1.35
N GLU A 86 -16.99 1.64 -0.91
CA GLU A 86 -16.68 0.55 -1.80
C GLU A 86 -17.90 0.03 -2.58
N ASP A 87 -17.68 -0.36 -3.84
CA ASP A 87 -18.75 -0.88 -4.72
C ASP A 87 -18.47 -2.30 -5.21
N CYS A 88 -18.57 -3.30 -4.32
CA CYS A 88 -18.27 -4.69 -4.67
C CYS A 88 -19.23 -5.34 -5.68
N SER A 89 -20.47 -4.84 -5.76
CA SER A 89 -21.48 -5.33 -6.71
C SER A 89 -21.37 -4.69 -8.10
N VAL A 90 -20.57 -3.64 -8.23
CA VAL A 90 -20.36 -2.92 -9.48
C VAL A 90 -19.09 -3.44 -10.16
N GLY A 91 -19.12 -3.52 -11.48
CA GLY A 91 -18.01 -4.05 -12.27
C GLY A 91 -18.00 -5.57 -12.45
N GLY A 92 -17.62 -6.00 -13.64
CA GLY A 92 -17.45 -7.41 -14.03
C GLY A 92 -15.97 -7.80 -14.15
N GLY A 93 -15.68 -9.11 -14.16
CA GLY A 93 -14.34 -9.63 -14.45
C GLY A 93 -13.46 -9.92 -13.23
N THR A 94 -12.21 -10.30 -13.52
CA THR A 94 -11.18 -10.71 -12.54
C THR A 94 -10.54 -9.51 -11.84
N ILE A 95 -10.58 -8.34 -12.46
CA ILE A 95 -9.95 -7.10 -12.00
C ILE A 95 -11.05 -6.07 -11.81
N LEU A 96 -11.04 -5.42 -10.65
CA LEU A 96 -11.89 -4.27 -10.34
C LEU A 96 -11.02 -3.02 -10.39
N ALA A 97 -11.49 -1.99 -11.08
CA ALA A 97 -10.81 -0.70 -11.20
C ALA A 97 -11.79 0.44 -10.91
N GLY A 98 -11.33 1.42 -10.14
CA GLY A 98 -12.11 2.58 -9.74
C GLY A 98 -11.27 3.56 -8.94
N LYS A 99 -11.90 4.22 -7.98
CA LYS A 99 -11.24 5.14 -7.05
C LYS A 99 -10.99 4.44 -5.73
N LEU A 100 -10.04 4.98 -4.96
CA LEU A 100 -9.78 4.51 -3.61
C LEU A 100 -11.05 4.75 -2.75
N PRO A 101 -11.59 3.73 -2.05
CA PRO A 101 -12.73 3.89 -1.16
C PRO A 101 -12.29 4.61 0.13
N TYR A 102 -12.04 5.91 -0.01
CA TYR A 102 -11.37 6.71 1.01
C TYR A 102 -12.18 6.84 2.30
N ALA A 103 -13.52 6.81 2.24
CA ALA A 103 -14.37 6.93 3.42
C ALA A 103 -14.26 5.67 4.27
N ASP A 104 -14.35 4.49 3.64
CA ASP A 104 -14.22 3.20 4.32
C ASP A 104 -12.80 2.96 4.86
N LEU A 105 -11.79 3.45 4.16
CA LEU A 105 -10.39 3.37 4.58
C LEU A 105 -9.96 4.48 5.55
N SER A 106 -10.85 5.43 5.88
CA SER A 106 -10.51 6.63 6.66
C SER A 106 -9.28 7.37 6.10
N PHE A 107 -9.24 7.52 4.78
CA PHE A 107 -8.15 8.10 4.00
C PHE A 107 -8.56 9.45 3.37
N SER A 108 -7.58 10.18 2.83
CA SER A 108 -7.85 11.41 2.09
C SER A 108 -8.63 11.11 0.80
N PRO A 109 -9.68 11.89 0.46
CA PRO A 109 -10.44 11.70 -0.78
C PRO A 109 -9.64 12.01 -2.05
N ASN A 110 -8.63 12.86 -1.91
CA ASN A 110 -7.87 13.42 -3.02
C ASN A 110 -6.37 13.29 -2.76
N ASP A 111 -5.59 13.32 -3.83
CA ASP A 111 -4.15 13.52 -3.77
C ASP A 111 -3.77 15.00 -3.50
N SER A 112 -2.48 15.30 -3.49
CA SER A 112 -1.94 16.64 -3.21
C SER A 112 -2.29 17.70 -4.27
N THR A 113 -2.86 17.30 -5.40
CA THR A 113 -3.31 18.15 -6.51
C THR A 113 -4.83 18.31 -6.56
N GLY A 114 -5.56 17.58 -5.71
CA GLY A 114 -7.02 17.58 -5.67
C GLY A 114 -7.66 16.55 -6.59
N ARG A 115 -6.87 15.63 -7.17
CA ARG A 115 -7.36 14.54 -8.04
C ARG A 115 -7.70 13.30 -7.22
N PRO A 116 -8.67 12.47 -7.65
CA PRO A 116 -8.96 11.20 -6.98
C PRO A 116 -7.82 10.20 -7.17
N ILE A 117 -7.47 9.47 -6.11
CA ILE A 117 -6.54 8.34 -6.20
C ILE A 117 -7.27 7.17 -6.87
N ARG A 118 -6.66 6.63 -7.93
CA ARG A 118 -7.14 5.43 -8.62
C ARG A 118 -6.71 4.18 -7.87
N TYR A 119 -7.56 3.17 -7.87
CA TYR A 119 -7.33 1.91 -7.20
C TYR A 119 -7.80 0.75 -8.06
N VAL A 120 -6.94 -0.25 -8.19
CA VAL A 120 -7.15 -1.42 -9.04
C VAL A 120 -6.78 -2.66 -8.24
N VAL A 121 -7.63 -3.68 -8.24
CA VAL A 121 -7.49 -4.85 -7.38
C VAL A 121 -7.98 -6.12 -8.06
N LEU A 122 -7.33 -7.25 -7.76
CA LEU A 122 -7.82 -8.57 -8.15
C LEU A 122 -9.02 -8.95 -7.29
N ARG A 123 -10.17 -9.16 -7.94
CA ARG A 123 -11.47 -9.47 -7.31
C ARG A 123 -11.43 -10.64 -6.34
N GLN A 124 -10.58 -11.64 -6.60
CA GLN A 124 -10.40 -12.79 -5.73
C GLN A 124 -9.96 -12.43 -4.29
N PHE A 125 -9.41 -11.22 -4.08
CA PHE A 125 -9.02 -10.72 -2.76
C PHE A 125 -10.06 -9.79 -2.12
N THR A 126 -11.21 -9.50 -2.76
CA THR A 126 -12.16 -8.47 -2.29
C THR A 126 -13.47 -9.00 -1.70
N GLU A 127 -13.57 -10.28 -1.36
CA GLU A 127 -14.82 -10.84 -0.81
C GLU A 127 -14.95 -10.61 0.70
N HIS A 128 -16.01 -9.90 1.11
CA HIS A 128 -16.19 -9.31 2.45
C HIS A 128 -16.76 -10.25 3.53
N SER A 129 -17.66 -11.17 3.17
CA SER A 129 -18.57 -11.76 4.16
C SER A 129 -18.22 -13.19 4.60
N THR A 130 -17.28 -13.85 3.93
CA THR A 130 -16.95 -15.26 4.21
C THR A 130 -15.51 -15.58 3.87
N VAL A 131 -14.56 -14.99 4.60
CA VAL A 131 -13.18 -15.48 4.55
C VAL A 131 -13.09 -16.76 5.37
N THR A 132 -13.47 -17.88 4.76
CA THR A 132 -13.30 -19.22 5.34
C THR A 132 -11.82 -19.61 5.33
N ASN A 133 -11.43 -20.58 6.15
CA ASN A 133 -10.06 -21.13 6.11
C ASN A 133 -9.72 -21.74 4.75
N ALA A 134 -10.71 -22.31 4.06
CA ALA A 134 -10.54 -22.81 2.69
C ALA A 134 -10.21 -21.66 1.72
N LEU A 135 -10.93 -20.53 1.81
CA LEU A 135 -10.67 -19.36 0.96
C LEU A 135 -9.30 -18.73 1.23
N ARG A 136 -8.88 -18.64 2.51
CA ARG A 136 -7.53 -18.17 2.86
C ARG A 136 -6.45 -19.04 2.21
N ARG A 137 -6.56 -20.37 2.32
CA ARG A 137 -5.64 -21.32 1.67
C ARG A 137 -5.58 -21.12 0.16
N THR A 138 -6.74 -20.97 -0.49
CA THR A 138 -6.80 -20.70 -1.93
C THR A 138 -6.11 -19.38 -2.29
N ARG A 139 -6.38 -18.29 -1.55
CA ARG A 139 -5.73 -16.98 -1.74
C ARG A 139 -4.21 -17.08 -1.58
N CYS A 140 -3.73 -17.90 -0.66
CA CYS A 140 -2.31 -18.13 -0.45
C CYS A 140 -1.62 -18.86 -1.59
N GLU A 141 -2.24 -19.92 -2.13
CA GLU A 141 -1.72 -20.59 -3.32
C GLU A 141 -1.69 -19.65 -4.53
N ILE A 142 -2.69 -18.79 -4.66
CA ILE A 142 -2.74 -17.74 -5.69
C ILE A 142 -1.61 -16.71 -5.50
N LEU A 143 -1.31 -16.29 -4.27
CA LEU A 143 -0.25 -15.32 -4.00
C LEU A 143 1.16 -15.90 -4.26
N LYS A 144 1.36 -17.22 -4.13
CA LYS A 144 2.62 -17.88 -4.52
C LYS A 144 2.88 -17.76 -6.02
N ASN A 145 1.83 -17.90 -6.83
CA ASN A 145 1.89 -17.86 -8.28
C ASN A 145 0.65 -17.14 -8.84
N LEU A 146 0.74 -15.81 -8.94
CA LEU A 146 -0.36 -15.01 -9.48
C LEU A 146 -0.73 -15.48 -10.90
N PRO A 147 -2.03 -15.55 -11.23
CA PRO A 147 -2.48 -16.06 -12.52
C PRO A 147 -2.05 -15.16 -13.68
N SER A 148 -2.10 -15.70 -14.90
CA SER A 148 -1.81 -14.93 -16.13
C SER A 148 -2.76 -13.74 -16.35
N THR A 149 -3.92 -13.77 -15.70
CA THR A 149 -4.95 -12.73 -15.69
C THR A 149 -4.77 -11.70 -14.56
N ALA A 150 -3.68 -11.78 -13.79
CA ALA A 150 -3.36 -10.78 -12.78
C ALA A 150 -2.97 -9.43 -13.42
N ILE A 151 -3.07 -8.35 -12.65
CA ILE A 151 -2.65 -7.00 -13.05
C ILE A 151 -1.16 -7.01 -13.37
N LEU A 152 -0.79 -6.38 -14.48
CA LEU A 152 0.59 -6.22 -14.91
C LEU A 152 1.07 -4.79 -14.64
N VAL A 153 2.24 -4.66 -14.02
CA VAL A 153 2.93 -3.39 -13.88
C VAL A 153 4.28 -3.49 -14.59
N ASN A 154 4.50 -2.65 -15.58
CA ASN A 154 5.80 -2.42 -16.18
C ASN A 154 6.59 -1.42 -15.31
N ASP A 155 7.32 -1.94 -14.34
CA ASP A 155 8.17 -1.15 -13.43
C ASP A 155 9.55 -0.93 -14.08
N THR A 156 9.65 0.17 -14.81
CA THR A 156 10.88 0.60 -15.51
C THR A 156 11.47 -0.51 -16.39
N GLY A 157 10.64 -1.14 -17.22
CA GLY A 157 11.03 -2.21 -18.13
C GLY A 157 10.90 -3.63 -17.55
N ASN A 158 10.61 -3.77 -16.25
CA ASN A 158 10.38 -5.06 -15.61
C ASN A 158 8.88 -5.31 -15.42
N ILE A 159 8.36 -6.35 -16.07
CA ILE A 159 6.95 -6.72 -15.93
C ILE A 159 6.74 -7.53 -14.65
N VAL A 160 5.91 -7.01 -13.75
CA VAL A 160 5.57 -7.62 -12.46
C VAL A 160 4.07 -7.86 -12.38
N ARG A 161 3.66 -9.02 -11.84
CA ARG A 161 2.26 -9.30 -11.52
C ARG A 161 1.94 -8.85 -10.11
N VAL A 162 0.86 -8.10 -9.94
CA VAL A 162 0.48 -7.53 -8.65
C VAL A 162 -0.97 -7.85 -8.27
N PRO A 163 -1.26 -8.06 -6.98
CA PRO A 163 -2.63 -8.24 -6.47
C PRO A 163 -3.47 -6.96 -6.48
N PHE A 164 -2.83 -5.81 -6.32
CA PHE A 164 -3.48 -4.50 -6.39
C PHE A 164 -2.45 -3.40 -6.64
N LEU A 165 -2.93 -2.25 -7.10
CA LEU A 165 -2.16 -1.02 -7.23
C LEU A 165 -3.03 0.21 -6.96
N VAL A 166 -2.36 1.31 -6.64
CA VAL A 166 -2.93 2.65 -6.53
C VAL A 166 -2.09 3.60 -7.37
N PHE A 167 -2.73 4.55 -8.02
CA PHE A 167 -2.01 5.54 -8.81
C PHE A 167 -2.73 6.89 -8.82
N SER A 168 -1.95 7.93 -9.12
CA SER A 168 -2.43 9.26 -9.46
C SER A 168 -1.86 9.62 -10.82
N GLY A 169 -2.67 10.36 -11.58
CA GLY A 169 -2.28 10.90 -12.88
C GLY A 169 -1.32 12.09 -12.82
N GLY A 170 -0.55 12.22 -11.73
CA GLY A 170 0.44 13.26 -11.56
C GLY A 170 -0.10 14.70 -11.51
N PRO A 171 0.81 15.70 -11.50
CA PRO A 171 0.46 17.12 -11.45
C PRO A 171 -0.18 17.68 -12.73
N GLU A 172 0.23 17.22 -13.90
CA GLU A 172 -0.26 17.72 -15.20
C GLU A 172 -1.01 16.61 -15.96
N ASP A 173 -1.46 16.88 -17.19
CA ASP A 173 -1.89 15.86 -18.16
C ASP A 173 -0.88 16.03 -19.28
N ARG A 174 0.18 15.20 -19.27
CA ARG A 174 1.39 15.44 -20.07
C ARG A 174 1.20 14.97 -21.49
N ASP A 175 0.46 13.88 -21.69
CA ASP A 175 0.19 13.34 -23.03
C ASP A 175 -0.94 14.08 -23.77
N LEU A 176 -1.71 14.94 -23.06
CA LEU A 176 -2.82 15.74 -23.57
C LEU A 176 -3.90 14.90 -24.26
N ALA A 177 -3.93 13.60 -23.98
CA ALA A 177 -4.84 12.69 -24.63
C ALA A 177 -6.22 12.67 -23.95
N GLY A 178 -6.38 13.45 -22.88
CA GLY A 178 -7.62 13.61 -22.13
C GLY A 178 -7.76 12.56 -21.04
N GLY A 179 -8.15 13.02 -19.85
CA GLY A 179 -8.15 12.24 -18.63
C GLY A 179 -7.17 12.83 -17.63
N LEU A 180 -6.94 12.13 -16.53
CA LEU A 180 -5.92 12.53 -15.57
C LEU A 180 -4.64 11.70 -15.72
N ALA A 181 -4.74 10.49 -16.27
CA ALA A 181 -3.63 9.53 -16.35
C ALA A 181 -3.01 9.54 -17.75
N ASP A 182 -1.69 9.44 -17.80
CA ASP A 182 -0.90 9.37 -19.02
C ASP A 182 -0.62 7.92 -19.45
N GLY A 183 -0.46 7.70 -20.76
CA GLY A 183 0.08 6.46 -21.32
C GLY A 183 -0.74 5.20 -20.99
N ASP A 184 -0.07 4.12 -20.59
CA ASP A 184 -0.71 2.82 -20.32
C ASP A 184 -1.64 2.87 -19.10
N ASN A 185 -1.44 3.82 -18.19
CA ASN A 185 -2.28 3.94 -16.98
C ASN A 185 -3.72 4.40 -17.24
N ARG A 186 -4.04 4.72 -18.50
CA ARG A 186 -5.33 5.24 -18.94
C ARG A 186 -6.19 4.22 -19.68
N ASP A 187 -5.60 3.26 -20.37
CA ASP A 187 -6.30 2.49 -21.42
C ASP A 187 -7.25 1.41 -20.90
N GLY A 188 -7.11 1.01 -19.63
CA GLY A 188 -7.98 0.06 -18.96
C GLY A 188 -7.75 -1.40 -19.38
N ASP A 189 -6.61 -1.74 -19.99
CA ASP A 189 -6.30 -3.10 -20.44
C ASP A 189 -5.71 -4.02 -19.34
N ALA A 190 -5.57 -3.46 -18.13
CA ALA A 190 -4.96 -4.07 -16.94
C ALA A 190 -3.42 -4.22 -16.97
N THR A 191 -2.78 -3.56 -17.91
CA THR A 191 -1.35 -3.24 -17.92
C THR A 191 -1.18 -1.80 -17.48
N TYR A 192 -0.24 -1.57 -16.58
CA TYR A 192 0.07 -0.25 -16.05
C TYR A 192 1.57 -0.02 -16.17
N GLU A 193 1.97 1.24 -16.31
CA GLU A 193 3.37 1.61 -16.39
C GLU A 193 3.80 2.44 -15.17
N LYS A 194 5.01 2.17 -14.69
CA LYS A 194 5.65 2.91 -13.62
C LYS A 194 7.06 3.23 -14.07
N LYS A 195 7.31 4.50 -14.36
CA LYS A 195 8.58 5.01 -14.86
C LYS A 195 8.84 6.44 -14.34
N PRO A 196 10.08 6.94 -14.42
CA PRO A 196 10.36 8.35 -14.17
C PRO A 196 9.55 9.26 -15.09
N SER A 197 9.23 10.46 -14.61
CA SER A 197 8.53 11.46 -15.40
C SER A 197 9.33 11.87 -16.65
N ASP A 198 8.63 12.06 -17.76
CA ASP A 198 9.14 12.52 -19.04
C ASP A 198 8.18 13.55 -19.67
N ASP A 199 8.44 13.94 -20.92
CA ASP A 199 7.65 14.98 -21.60
C ASP A 199 6.16 14.63 -21.75
N ASN A 200 5.81 13.34 -21.72
CA ASN A 200 4.46 12.83 -21.93
C ASN A 200 3.95 11.97 -20.74
N PHE A 201 4.66 11.96 -19.60
CA PHE A 201 4.30 11.11 -18.47
C PHE A 201 4.69 11.76 -17.15
N ASP A 202 3.73 11.95 -16.25
CA ASP A 202 4.01 12.31 -14.85
C ASP A 202 3.18 11.54 -13.80
N ASP A 203 2.47 10.52 -14.25
CA ASP A 203 1.79 9.54 -13.40
C ASP A 203 2.71 8.92 -12.34
N ILE A 204 2.12 8.69 -11.17
CA ILE A 204 2.80 8.10 -10.03
C ILE A 204 1.99 6.89 -9.58
N LEU A 205 2.67 5.76 -9.45
CA LEU A 205 2.06 4.46 -9.19
C LEU A 205 2.79 3.73 -8.07
N GLU A 206 2.00 3.20 -7.13
CA GLU A 206 2.46 2.30 -6.08
C GLU A 206 1.63 1.01 -6.10
N TYR A 207 2.26 -0.13 -5.85
CA TYR A 207 1.59 -1.43 -5.87
C TYR A 207 1.98 -2.27 -4.65
N GLY A 208 1.04 -3.08 -4.17
CA GLY A 208 1.34 -4.11 -3.18
C GLY A 208 1.91 -5.33 -3.89
N SER A 209 3.01 -5.90 -3.39
CA SER A 209 3.55 -7.13 -3.96
C SER A 209 2.80 -8.37 -3.44
N ALA A 210 2.72 -9.41 -4.28
CA ALA A 210 2.15 -10.69 -3.86
C ALA A 210 2.88 -11.26 -2.63
N TYR A 211 4.19 -11.03 -2.53
CA TYR A 211 5.01 -11.44 -1.40
C TYR A 211 4.59 -10.78 -0.08
N GLN A 212 4.34 -9.47 -0.07
CA GLN A 212 3.90 -8.75 1.14
C GLN A 212 2.55 -9.27 1.65
N MET A 213 1.61 -9.53 0.72
CA MET A 213 0.31 -10.12 1.07
C MET A 213 0.46 -11.58 1.51
N TYR A 214 1.35 -12.35 0.87
CA TYR A 214 1.62 -13.73 1.24
C TYR A 214 2.12 -13.84 2.68
N GLN A 215 3.13 -13.05 3.05
CA GLN A 215 3.66 -13.00 4.42
C GLN A 215 2.58 -12.67 5.47
N SER A 216 1.58 -11.89 5.07
CA SER A 216 0.53 -11.38 5.94
C SER A 216 -0.64 -12.35 6.16
N CYS A 217 -0.80 -13.38 5.32
CA CYS A 217 -2.02 -14.22 5.33
C CYS A 217 -1.80 -15.72 5.21
N CYS A 218 -0.56 -16.18 4.99
CA CYS A 218 -0.30 -17.53 4.50
C CYS A 218 0.53 -18.43 5.42
N GLY A 219 0.69 -18.07 6.69
CA GLY A 219 1.30 -18.97 7.68
C GLY A 219 0.32 -20.05 8.16
N THR A 220 0.73 -21.32 8.07
CA THR A 220 -0.02 -22.45 8.64
C THR A 220 0.14 -22.51 10.17
N ILE A 221 -0.98 -22.53 10.92
CA ILE A 221 -1.04 -22.82 12.38
C ILE A 221 -0.91 -24.32 12.62
N VAL A 222 -0.14 -24.73 13.62
CA VAL A 222 -0.19 -26.10 14.14
C VAL A 222 -0.33 -26.11 15.65
N VAL A 223 -1.24 -26.95 16.14
CA VAL A 223 -1.51 -27.17 17.56
C VAL A 223 -1.23 -28.62 17.94
N VAL A 224 -0.58 -28.79 19.09
CA VAL A 224 -0.34 -30.04 19.81
C VAL A 224 -0.76 -29.76 21.26
N ASN A 225 -1.63 -30.56 21.87
CA ASN A 225 -2.18 -30.34 23.22
C ASN A 225 -1.75 -31.53 24.08
N VAL A 226 -2.40 -31.84 25.20
CA VAL A 226 -2.15 -33.04 25.97
C VAL A 226 -3.44 -33.67 26.54
N ASN A 227 -3.63 -34.98 26.31
CA ASN A 227 -4.48 -35.99 26.97
C ASN A 227 -5.80 -36.50 26.37
N SER A 228 -5.90 -37.83 26.44
CA SER A 228 -6.96 -38.70 25.96
C SER A 228 -8.19 -38.65 26.87
N GLY A 229 -9.25 -37.96 26.46
CA GLY A 229 -10.53 -38.01 27.16
C GLY A 229 -11.50 -36.96 26.63
N SER A 230 -12.77 -37.33 26.48
CA SER A 230 -13.86 -36.46 26.01
C SER A 230 -13.89 -35.11 26.76
N ILE A 231 -13.91 -34.02 25.99
CA ILE A 231 -13.90 -32.63 26.42
C ILE A 231 -15.00 -32.30 27.45
N ASN A 232 -14.62 -31.62 28.53
CA ASN A 232 -15.54 -30.87 29.40
C ASN A 232 -15.01 -29.44 29.47
N GLU A 233 -15.68 -28.49 28.81
CA GLU A 233 -15.23 -27.12 28.52
C GLU A 233 -14.90 -26.27 29.77
N GLN A 234 -15.13 -26.80 30.96
CA GLN A 234 -15.03 -26.04 32.21
C GLN A 234 -13.71 -26.22 32.98
N TYR A 235 -12.80 -27.15 32.63
CA TYR A 235 -11.66 -27.47 33.54
C TYR A 235 -10.27 -27.80 32.95
N ASP A 236 -10.02 -27.81 31.63
CA ASP A 236 -8.68 -28.22 31.13
C ASP A 236 -7.66 -27.07 31.07
N GLN A 237 -6.71 -27.09 32.02
CA GLN A 237 -5.58 -26.16 32.18
C GLN A 237 -4.33 -26.61 31.39
N THR A 238 -4.41 -26.72 30.06
CA THR A 238 -3.27 -27.15 29.23
C THR A 238 -2.53 -25.98 28.55
N LEU A 239 -1.21 -26.16 28.37
CA LEU A 239 -0.26 -25.18 27.85
C LEU A 239 -0.72 -24.59 26.51
N ARG A 240 -0.72 -23.25 26.41
CA ARG A 240 -1.13 -22.52 25.21
C ARG A 240 0.07 -22.19 24.33
N ILE A 241 0.15 -22.84 23.17
CA ILE A 241 1.10 -22.50 22.12
C ILE A 241 0.37 -21.67 21.08
N ASP A 242 0.76 -20.41 20.92
CA ASP A 242 0.18 -19.50 19.95
C ASP A 242 1.15 -19.29 18.79
N GLN A 243 0.61 -19.31 17.57
CA GLN A 243 1.28 -18.77 16.38
C GLN A 243 0.50 -17.52 15.97
N SER A 244 1.12 -16.36 16.10
CA SER A 244 0.53 -15.06 15.78
C SER A 244 1.50 -14.29 14.92
N PHE A 245 1.02 -13.82 13.78
CA PHE A 245 1.84 -13.07 12.84
C PHE A 245 1.72 -11.54 13.02
N ASP A 246 0.75 -11.05 13.82
CA ASP A 246 0.30 -9.65 13.64
C ASP A 246 0.13 -8.81 14.93
N GLY A 247 0.54 -9.29 16.11
CA GLY A 247 0.46 -8.48 17.35
C GLY A 247 -0.97 -8.19 17.87
N GLY A 248 -2.01 -8.69 17.20
CA GLY A 248 -3.38 -8.75 17.72
C GLY A 248 -3.66 -10.07 18.44
N ALA A 249 -4.35 -10.00 19.59
CA ALA A 249 -4.61 -11.13 20.49
C ALA A 249 -5.78 -12.05 20.08
N SER A 250 -6.42 -11.81 18.93
CA SER A 250 -7.75 -12.37 18.66
C SER A 250 -7.83 -13.08 17.31
N TRP A 251 -7.22 -14.26 17.19
CA TRP A 251 -7.64 -15.29 16.22
C TRP A 251 -7.07 -16.66 16.57
N ILE A 252 -7.84 -17.42 17.35
CA ILE A 252 -7.61 -18.85 17.61
C ILE A 252 -8.47 -19.62 16.61
N THR A 253 -7.88 -20.50 15.79
CA THR A 253 -8.66 -21.30 14.81
C THR A 253 -8.53 -22.81 15.00
N SER A 254 -7.78 -23.32 15.99
CA SER A 254 -7.89 -24.73 16.45
C SER A 254 -7.20 -25.00 17.80
N ILE A 255 -7.53 -26.14 18.42
CA ILE A 255 -7.04 -26.73 19.69
C ILE A 255 -6.87 -28.25 19.45
N GLY A 256 -5.85 -28.96 19.97
CA GLY A 256 -5.83 -30.45 19.91
C GLY A 256 -4.58 -31.16 20.46
N THR A 257 -4.70 -32.36 21.10
CA THR A 257 -3.86 -33.06 22.14
C THR A 257 -2.58 -33.86 21.73
N ALA A 258 -1.77 -34.33 22.70
CA ALA A 258 -0.60 -35.26 22.73
C ALA A 258 -0.56 -35.94 24.13
N PRO A 259 0.32 -36.86 24.49
CA PRO A 259 0.38 -37.36 25.89
C PRO A 259 1.68 -36.96 26.58
N ASP A 260 1.63 -36.73 27.89
CA ASP A 260 2.80 -36.63 28.74
C ASP A 260 3.53 -37.99 28.82
N GLY A 261 4.86 -37.95 28.61
CA GLY A 261 5.74 -39.12 28.69
C GLY A 261 6.57 -39.34 27.41
N ASN A 262 7.77 -38.75 27.34
CA ASN A 262 8.80 -39.01 26.32
C ASN A 262 8.34 -38.99 24.85
N SER A 263 7.24 -38.29 24.55
CA SER A 263 6.62 -38.30 23.23
C SER A 263 7.07 -37.10 22.41
N SER A 264 7.71 -37.37 21.28
CA SER A 264 8.14 -36.37 20.31
C SER A 264 7.12 -36.24 19.18
N GLY A 265 6.67 -35.03 18.86
CA GLY A 265 5.81 -34.75 17.70
C GLY A 265 6.59 -34.09 16.56
N GLU A 266 6.40 -34.53 15.32
CA GLU A 266 6.90 -33.79 14.14
C GLU A 266 5.92 -32.68 13.76
N LEU A 267 6.41 -31.46 13.88
CA LEU A 267 5.74 -30.25 13.42
C LEU A 267 6.42 -29.77 12.14
N ASP A 268 5.72 -29.73 11.00
CA ASP A 268 6.25 -29.08 9.81
C ASP A 268 6.10 -27.55 9.93
N ILE A 269 7.22 -26.86 10.09
CA ILE A 269 7.23 -25.40 10.28
C ILE A 269 7.52 -24.73 8.94
N GLU A 270 6.65 -23.82 8.51
CA GLU A 270 6.90 -23.02 7.31
C GLU A 270 7.97 -21.95 7.57
N VAL A 271 8.77 -21.66 6.54
CA VAL A 271 9.84 -20.65 6.60
C VAL A 271 9.26 -19.29 7.01
N GLY A 272 9.81 -18.69 8.07
CA GLY A 272 9.36 -17.39 8.59
C GLY A 272 8.31 -17.47 9.70
N SER A 273 7.92 -18.68 10.11
CA SER A 273 7.01 -18.88 11.25
C SER A 273 7.72 -18.64 12.59
N MET A 274 6.96 -18.13 13.57
CA MET A 274 7.40 -17.94 14.95
C MET A 274 6.46 -18.69 15.88
N ILE A 275 7.03 -19.48 16.80
CA ILE A 275 6.28 -20.12 17.89
C ILE A 275 6.37 -19.21 19.12
N ARG A 276 5.23 -18.92 19.77
CA ARG A 276 5.17 -18.17 21.03
C ARG A 276 4.54 -19.03 22.13
N ILE A 277 5.09 -18.91 23.33
CA ILE A 277 4.63 -19.62 24.53
C ILE A 277 4.10 -18.59 25.53
N TYR A 278 2.92 -18.85 26.07
CA TYR A 278 2.27 -18.02 27.08
C TYR A 278 2.01 -18.83 28.35
N ASP A 279 2.04 -18.13 29.48
CA ASP A 279 1.62 -18.66 30.75
C ASP A 279 0.09 -18.87 30.74
N PRO A 280 -0.40 -20.09 30.97
CA PRO A 280 -1.81 -20.40 30.81
C PRO A 280 -2.70 -19.76 31.89
N GLN A 281 -2.15 -19.41 33.06
CA GLN A 281 -2.94 -18.85 34.17
C GLN A 281 -3.01 -17.32 34.13
N SER A 282 -1.91 -16.68 33.76
CA SER A 282 -1.77 -15.22 33.74
C SER A 282 -1.91 -14.63 32.33
N GLY A 283 -1.82 -15.44 31.28
CA GLY A 283 -1.78 -14.99 29.88
C GLY A 283 -0.52 -14.21 29.53
N GLN A 284 0.49 -14.18 30.40
CA GLN A 284 1.72 -13.45 30.15
C GLN A 284 2.60 -14.18 29.14
N PHE A 285 3.26 -13.41 28.28
CA PHE A 285 4.25 -13.93 27.36
C PHE A 285 5.44 -14.51 28.12
N ILE A 286 5.84 -15.75 27.79
CA ILE A 286 7.00 -16.42 28.37
C ILE A 286 8.19 -16.34 27.41
N ALA A 287 8.03 -16.83 26.18
CA ALA A 287 9.13 -16.96 25.22
C ALA A 287 8.66 -17.05 23.76
N ASN A 288 9.58 -16.82 22.82
CA ASN A 288 9.37 -17.09 21.41
C ASN A 288 10.56 -17.82 20.79
N PHE A 289 10.29 -18.54 19.71
CA PHE A 289 11.27 -19.29 18.93
C PHE A 289 11.05 -19.05 17.44
N VAL A 290 12.15 -18.78 16.73
CA VAL A 290 12.15 -18.60 15.27
C VAL A 290 12.89 -19.79 14.66
N PHE A 291 12.26 -20.45 13.71
CA PHE A 291 12.83 -21.63 13.06
C PHE A 291 13.07 -21.35 11.57
N GLY A 292 14.15 -21.92 11.03
CA GLY A 292 14.22 -22.19 9.60
C GLY A 292 13.18 -23.26 9.26
N GLY A 293 12.51 -23.14 8.11
CA GLY A 293 11.40 -24.03 7.76
C GLY A 293 11.76 -25.53 7.70
N GLY A 294 10.75 -26.35 7.44
CA GLY A 294 10.82 -27.81 7.43
C GLY A 294 10.53 -28.42 8.81
N LYS A 295 10.36 -29.74 8.82
CA LYS A 295 10.03 -30.54 10.02
C LYS A 295 10.92 -30.24 11.22
N LYS A 296 10.29 -29.96 12.35
CA LYS A 296 10.90 -29.81 13.67
C LYS A 296 10.24 -30.77 14.62
N THR A 297 11.07 -31.47 15.37
CA THR A 297 10.61 -32.35 16.44
C THR A 297 10.48 -31.52 17.72
N LEU A 298 9.26 -31.41 18.25
CA LEU A 298 9.04 -30.83 19.57
C LEU A 298 9.21 -31.94 20.62
N VAL A 299 10.15 -31.73 21.53
CA VAL A 299 10.40 -32.59 22.69
C VAL A 299 10.00 -31.79 23.91
N PHE A 300 8.99 -32.26 24.64
CA PHE A 300 8.50 -31.64 25.87
C PHE A 300 9.10 -32.40 27.05
N ASP A 301 9.88 -31.71 27.90
CA ASP A 301 10.43 -32.23 29.16
C ASP A 301 9.63 -31.78 30.38
#